data_AF-A0A497FH37-F1
#
_entry.id   AF-A0A497FH37-F1
#
_cell.length_a   1.000
_cell.length_b   1.000
_cell.length_c   1.000
_cell.angle_alpha   90.00
_cell.angle_beta   90.00
_cell.angle_gamma   90.00
#
_symmetry.space_group_name_H-M   'P 1'
#
loop_
_entity.id
_entity.type
_entity.pdbx_description
1 polymer ?
#
loop_
_entity_poly.entity_id
_entity_poly.type
_entity_poly.pdbx_seq_one_letter_code
_entity_poly.pdbx_strand_id
1 'polypeptide(L)'
;MGIIFQSRKALNFLLENGFVYTFRARQRKTGRDWVTDRRGGWKLANVYIQLIGSMGVESLETFEECSGFNSVKEWIDEIKRLNKGKLPHVGFLYLVELEEADGVTLRHGGVTL
;
A
#
# COMPACT_ATOMS: atom_id res chain seq x y z
N MET A 1 -6.21 10.25 11.61
CA MET A 1 -4.81 9.77 11.67
C MET A 1 -4.51 9.17 10.31
N GLY A 2 -3.60 9.77 9.54
CA GLY A 2 -3.29 9.36 8.17
C GLY A 2 -2.56 8.02 8.08
N ILE A 3 -2.57 7.43 6.88
CA ILE A 3 -1.73 6.27 6.55
C ILE A 3 -0.29 6.73 6.37
N ILE A 4 0.63 6.08 7.09
CA ILE A 4 2.07 6.39 7.00
C ILE A 4 2.73 5.34 6.10
N PHE A 5 3.43 5.80 5.05
CA PHE A 5 4.32 4.99 4.23
C PHE A 5 5.77 5.22 4.65
N GLN A 6 6.31 4.27 5.43
CA GLN A 6 7.72 4.29 5.83
C GLN A 6 8.66 3.76 4.73
N SER A 7 8.10 3.15 3.68
CA SER A 7 8.85 2.77 2.48
C SER A 7 8.66 3.85 1.42
N ARG A 8 9.76 4.50 1.03
CA ARG A 8 9.75 5.49 -0.05
C ARG A 8 9.38 4.88 -1.39
N LYS A 9 9.75 3.62 -1.64
CA LYS A 9 9.42 2.92 -2.88
C LYS A 9 7.92 2.78 -3.07
N ALA A 10 7.23 2.21 -2.07
CA ALA A 10 5.78 2.08 -2.11
C ALA A 10 5.05 3.44 -2.13
N LEU A 11 5.59 4.46 -1.44
CA LEU A 11 5.02 5.82 -1.50
C LEU A 11 5.17 6.44 -2.89
N ASN A 12 6.36 6.40 -3.47
CA ASN A 12 6.60 6.96 -4.80
C ASN A 12 5.75 6.23 -5.84
N PHE A 13 5.68 4.90 -5.77
CA PHE A 13 4.83 4.13 -6.66
C PHE A 13 3.37 4.54 -6.58
N LEU A 14 2.83 4.72 -5.37
CA LEU A 14 1.47 5.24 -5.16
C LEU A 14 1.28 6.62 -5.81
N LEU A 15 2.23 7.54 -5.60
CA LEU A 15 2.14 8.91 -6.13
C LEU A 15 2.28 8.97 -7.65
N GLU A 16 3.05 8.07 -8.24
CA GLU A 16 3.31 8.01 -9.69
C GLU A 16 2.21 7.26 -10.44
N ASN A 17 1.66 6.18 -9.88
CA ASN A 17 0.74 5.27 -10.56
C ASN A 17 -0.72 5.42 -10.10
N GLY A 18 -0.98 6.21 -9.05
CA GLY A 18 -2.33 6.42 -8.52
C GLY A 18 -2.83 5.31 -7.59
N PHE A 19 -2.13 4.17 -7.51
CA PHE A 19 -2.45 3.11 -6.56
C PHE A 19 -1.21 2.29 -6.16
N VAL A 20 -1.31 1.54 -5.07
CA VAL A 20 -0.29 0.58 -4.64
C VAL A 20 -0.90 -0.54 -3.80
N TYR A 21 -0.41 -1.77 -3.97
CA TYR A 21 -0.62 -2.84 -3.01
C TYR A 21 0.42 -2.77 -1.89
N THR A 22 -0.04 -2.74 -0.64
CA THR A 22 0.84 -2.62 0.54
C THR A 22 0.52 -3.67 1.59
N PHE A 23 1.55 -4.37 2.07
CA PHE A 23 1.44 -5.38 3.12
C PHE A 23 1.70 -4.75 4.49
N ARG A 24 0.87 -5.07 5.48
CA ARG A 24 1.05 -4.63 6.88
C ARG A 24 0.93 -5.80 7.85
N ALA A 25 1.87 -5.89 8.78
CA ALA A 25 1.90 -6.93 9.82
C ALA A 25 0.71 -6.88 10.80
N ARG A 26 -0.01 -5.76 10.86
CA ARG A 26 -1.17 -5.56 11.72
C ARG A 26 -2.29 -4.91 10.93
N GLN A 27 -3.51 -5.32 11.22
CA GLN A 27 -4.69 -4.75 10.58
C GLN A 27 -4.78 -3.24 10.85
N ARG A 28 -5.21 -2.49 9.84
CA ARG A 28 -5.40 -1.04 9.86
C ARG A 28 -6.82 -0.73 9.42
N LYS A 29 -7.26 0.50 9.71
CA LYS A 29 -8.54 1.01 9.23
C LYS A 29 -8.55 1.06 7.69
N THR A 30 -9.72 0.87 7.13
CA THR A 30 -10.04 1.01 5.70
C THR A 30 -10.90 2.25 5.49
N GLY A 31 -11.17 2.58 4.23
CA GLY A 31 -11.94 3.76 3.82
C GLY A 31 -11.05 4.98 3.54
N ARG A 32 -11.68 6.16 3.53
CA ARG A 32 -11.03 7.44 3.23
C ARG A 32 -10.02 7.83 4.30
N ASP A 33 -8.85 8.28 3.85
CA ASP A 33 -7.81 8.82 4.70
C ASP A 33 -6.89 9.77 3.91
N TRP A 34 -5.77 10.15 4.51
CA TRP A 34 -4.70 10.87 3.83
C TRP A 34 -3.36 10.21 4.09
N VAL A 35 -2.43 10.36 3.13
CA VAL A 35 -1.10 9.75 3.20
C VAL A 35 -0.02 10.74 3.65
N THR A 36 0.96 10.22 4.39
CA THR A 36 2.19 10.91 4.79
C THR A 36 3.38 9.97 4.82
N ASP A 37 4.59 10.51 4.77
CA ASP A 37 5.85 9.76 4.78
C ASP A 37 6.35 9.44 6.19
N ARG A 38 5.92 10.20 7.21
CA ARG A 38 6.38 10.05 8.59
C ARG A 38 5.33 10.42 9.64
N ARG A 39 5.56 9.98 10.87
CA ARG A 39 4.72 10.37 12.01
C ARG A 39 4.85 11.88 12.26
N GLY A 40 3.71 12.57 12.31
CA GLY A 40 3.68 14.03 12.42
C GLY A 40 4.11 14.74 11.13
N GLY A 41 4.22 14.02 10.00
CA GLY A 41 4.47 14.62 8.70
C GLY A 41 3.25 15.36 8.15
N TRP A 42 3.48 16.09 7.06
CA TRP A 42 2.43 16.80 6.35
C TRP A 42 1.62 15.83 5.48
N LYS A 43 0.39 16.24 5.16
CA LYS A 43 -0.46 15.53 4.20
C LYS A 43 0.14 15.66 2.80
N LEU A 44 0.33 14.52 2.15
CA LEU A 44 0.82 14.45 0.77
C LEU A 44 -0.33 14.31 -0.24
N ALA A 45 -1.32 13.46 0.05
CA ALA A 45 -2.51 13.27 -0.80
C ALA A 45 -3.70 12.69 0.01
N ASN A 46 -4.90 12.76 -0.55
CA ASN A 46 -6.05 11.96 -0.09
C ASN A 46 -5.95 10.55 -0.68
N VAL A 47 -6.46 9.56 0.06
CA VAL A 47 -6.44 8.16 -0.38
C VAL A 47 -7.69 7.41 0.07
N TYR A 48 -8.03 6.36 -0.67
CA TYR A 48 -8.97 5.34 -0.26
C TYR A 48 -8.23 4.02 0.01
N ILE A 49 -8.51 3.39 1.15
CA ILE A 49 -7.81 2.19 1.60
C ILE A 49 -8.78 1.01 1.63
N GLN A 50 -8.51 -0.02 0.84
CA GLN A 50 -9.28 -1.27 0.81
C GLN A 50 -8.46 -2.41 1.40
N LEU A 51 -9.07 -3.24 2.26
CA LEU A 51 -8.47 -4.49 2.69
C LEU A 51 -8.77 -5.55 1.61
N ILE A 52 -7.71 -6.15 1.06
CA ILE A 52 -7.82 -7.25 0.10
C ILE A 52 -7.99 -8.58 0.84
N GLY A 53 -7.21 -8.77 1.90
CA GLY A 53 -7.32 -9.95 2.75
C GLY A 53 -6.13 -10.12 3.70
N SER A 54 -6.23 -11.13 4.56
CA SER A 54 -5.10 -11.64 5.33
C SER A 54 -4.38 -12.73 4.56
N MET A 55 -3.06 -12.65 4.45
CA MET A 55 -2.26 -13.60 3.70
C MET A 55 -0.84 -13.72 4.24
N GLY A 56 -0.18 -14.82 3.88
CA GLY A 56 1.26 -14.99 4.08
C GLY A 56 2.07 -14.28 3.00
N VAL A 57 3.37 -14.13 3.29
CA VAL A 57 4.32 -13.45 2.40
C VAL A 57 4.58 -14.22 1.10
N GLU A 58 4.34 -15.52 1.12
CA GLU A 58 4.40 -16.42 -0.03
C GLU A 58 3.34 -16.12 -1.09
N SER A 59 2.25 -15.45 -0.73
CA SER A 59 1.18 -15.06 -1.67
C SER A 59 1.42 -13.70 -2.33
N LEU A 60 2.53 -13.02 -2.03
CA LEU A 60 2.80 -11.66 -2.52
C LEU A 60 3.21 -11.60 -4.00
N GLU A 61 3.62 -12.73 -4.58
CA GLU A 61 4.03 -12.81 -5.99
C GLU A 61 2.94 -12.30 -6.95
N THR A 62 1.68 -12.57 -6.64
CA THR A 62 0.53 -12.11 -7.44
C THR A 62 0.38 -10.59 -7.47
N PHE A 63 0.99 -9.84 -6.55
CA PHE A 63 0.80 -8.39 -6.39
C PHE A 63 2.08 -7.58 -6.60
N GLU A 64 3.19 -8.23 -6.94
CA GLU A 64 4.51 -7.62 -6.97
C GLU A 64 4.59 -6.42 -7.90
N GLU A 65 4.11 -6.57 -9.13
CA GLU A 65 4.19 -5.53 -10.16
C GLU A 65 3.53 -4.20 -9.73
N CYS A 66 2.60 -4.27 -8.79
CA CYS A 66 1.84 -3.13 -8.27
C CYS A 66 2.25 -2.74 -6.84
N SER A 67 3.42 -3.18 -6.37
CA SER A 67 3.92 -2.94 -5.00
C SER A 67 4.94 -1.79 -4.89
N GLY A 68 5.54 -1.40 -6.01
CA GLY A 68 6.67 -0.45 -6.07
C GLY A 68 8.05 -1.07 -5.86
N PHE A 69 8.16 -2.39 -5.85
CA PHE A 69 9.43 -3.12 -5.76
C PHE A 69 9.74 -3.84 -7.06
N ASN A 70 11.02 -4.10 -7.33
CA ASN A 70 11.47 -4.76 -8.57
C ASN A 70 11.45 -6.30 -8.49
N SER A 71 11.12 -6.85 -7.32
CA SER A 71 10.98 -8.28 -7.08
C SER A 71 10.22 -8.54 -5.78
N VAL A 72 9.56 -9.70 -5.69
CA VAL A 72 8.93 -10.18 -4.44
C VAL A 72 9.95 -10.25 -3.30
N LYS A 73 11.18 -10.69 -3.60
CA LYS A 73 12.27 -10.76 -2.62
C LYS A 73 12.55 -9.38 -2.02
N GLU A 74 12.66 -8.35 -2.86
CA GLU A 74 12.90 -6.99 -2.39
C GLU A 74 11.75 -6.48 -1.52
N TRP A 75 10.51 -6.77 -1.91
CA TRP A 75 9.34 -6.42 -1.11
C TRP A 75 9.34 -7.10 0.26
N ILE A 76 9.66 -8.40 0.31
CA ILE A 76 9.81 -9.17 1.56
C ILE A 76 10.94 -8.61 2.43
N ASP A 77 12.08 -8.26 1.84
CA ASP A 77 13.22 -7.67 2.55
C ASP A 77 12.82 -6.31 3.19
N GLU A 78 12.03 -5.50 2.48
CA GLU A 78 11.50 -4.24 3.01
C GLU A 78 10.48 -4.48 4.15
N ILE A 79 9.57 -5.44 3.99
CA ILE A 79 8.63 -5.83 5.05
C ILE A 79 9.41 -6.24 6.31
N LYS A 80 10.45 -7.06 6.14
CA LYS A 80 11.32 -7.51 7.24
C LYS A 80 12.04 -6.32 7.90
N ARG A 81 12.58 -5.38 7.12
CA ARG A 81 13.23 -4.15 7.62
C ARG A 81 12.27 -3.33 8.47
N LEU A 82 11.06 -3.09 7.98
CA LEU A 82 10.02 -2.32 8.68
C LEU A 82 9.52 -3.00 9.97
N ASN A 83 9.68 -4.32 10.06
CA ASN A 83 9.32 -5.12 11.23
C ASN A 83 10.55 -5.51 12.09
N LYS A 84 11.59 -4.66 12.10
CA LYS A 84 12.79 -4.82 12.94
C LYS A 84 13.51 -6.15 12.72
N GLY A 85 13.62 -6.57 11.46
CA GLY A 85 14.27 -7.82 11.08
C GLY A 85 13.39 -9.07 11.20
N LYS A 86 12.15 -8.95 11.69
CA LYS A 86 11.21 -10.06 11.81
C LYS A 86 10.27 -10.07 10.61
N LEU A 87 10.13 -11.23 9.96
CA LEU A 87 9.16 -11.40 8.89
C LEU A 87 7.85 -11.94 9.49
N PRO A 88 6.71 -11.23 9.37
CA PRO A 88 5.42 -11.76 9.81
C PRO A 88 5.02 -12.97 8.97
N HIS A 89 4.61 -14.07 9.63
CA HIS A 89 4.07 -15.24 8.92
C HIS A 89 2.73 -14.95 8.23
N VAL A 90 1.91 -14.08 8.84
CA VAL A 90 0.65 -13.60 8.28
C VAL A 90 0.61 -12.09 8.46
N GLY A 91 0.05 -11.40 7.48
CA GLY A 91 -0.30 -9.99 7.59
C GLY A 91 -1.51 -9.68 6.73
N PHE A 92 -1.67 -8.40 6.41
CA PHE A 92 -2.85 -7.87 5.74
C PHE A 92 -2.41 -7.10 4.51
N LEU A 93 -2.94 -7.49 3.36
CA LEU A 93 -2.71 -6.80 2.10
C LEU A 93 -3.81 -5.76 1.89
N TYR A 94 -3.39 -4.54 1.54
CA TYR A 94 -4.29 -3.44 1.20
C TYR A 94 -4.04 -2.97 -0.22
N LEU A 95 -5.10 -2.57 -0.90
CA LEU A 95 -5.01 -1.66 -2.02
C LEU A 95 -5.20 -0.24 -1.48
N VAL A 96 -4.27 0.65 -1.82
CA VAL A 96 -4.35 2.08 -1.49
C VAL A 96 -4.39 2.83 -2.80
N GLU A 97 -5.43 3.62 -3.01
CA GLU A 97 -5.65 4.41 -4.21
C GLU A 97 -5.61 5.89 -3.84
N LEU A 98 -5.01 6.72 -4.68
CA LEU A 98 -5.16 8.16 -4.56
C LEU A 98 -6.63 8.53 -4.79
N GLU A 99 -7.20 9.29 -3.87
CA GLU A 99 -8.45 10.00 -4.18
C GLU A 99 -8.04 11.27 -4.92
N GLU A 100 -8.56 11.44 -6.13
CA GLU A 100 -8.40 12.69 -6.87
C GLU A 100 -8.83 13.88 -6.02
N ALA A 101 -8.14 15.02 -6.22
CA ALA A 101 -8.61 16.28 -5.68
C ALA A 101 -9.98 16.58 -6.30
N ASP A 102 -10.95 16.94 -5.45
CA ASP A 102 -12.37 17.18 -5.78
C ASP A 102 -12.62 17.56 -7.26
N GLY A 103 -13.08 16.61 -8.08
CA GLY A 103 -13.70 16.94 -9.37
C GLY A 103 -13.53 15.98 -10.55
N VAL A 104 -12.60 15.03 -10.56
CA VAL A 104 -12.47 14.06 -11.66
C VAL A 104 -12.42 12.64 -11.08
N THR A 105 -13.08 11.71 -11.77
CA THR A 105 -13.30 10.32 -11.33
C THR A 105 -12.54 9.39 -12.26
N LEU A 106 -11.40 8.86 -11.81
CA LEU A 106 -10.79 7.67 -12.41
C LEU A 106 -11.68 6.47 -12.06
N ARG A 107 -12.69 6.24 -12.90
CA ARG A 107 -13.28 4.90 -13.03
C ARG A 107 -12.22 4.03 -13.68
N HIS A 108 -11.46 3.28 -12.88
CA HIS A 108 -10.78 2.11 -13.42
C HIS A 108 -11.89 1.13 -13.84
N GLY A 109 -12.02 1.01 -15.16
CA GLY A 109 -13.04 0.22 -15.81
C GLY A 109 -13.09 -1.18 -15.23
N GLY A 110 -14.30 -1.64 -14.93
CA GLY A 110 -14.55 -3.01 -14.55
C GLY A 110 -13.95 -3.95 -15.59
N VAL A 111 -13.09 -4.85 -15.12
CA VAL A 111 -12.82 -6.10 -15.82
C VAL A 111 -14.14 -6.87 -15.80
N THR A 112 -14.84 -6.84 -16.94
CA THR A 112 -15.89 -7.82 -17.23
C THR A 112 -15.18 -9.00 -17.86
N LEU A 113 -15.29 -10.18 -17.24
CA LEU A 113 -14.95 -11.46 -17.87
C LEU A 113 -15.80 -11.69 -19.12
#